data_AF-A0A450RZX1-F1
#
_entry.id   AF-A0A450RZX1-F1
#
_cell.length_a   1.000
_cell.length_b   1.000
_cell.length_c   1.000
_cell.angle_alpha   90.00
_cell.angle_beta   90.00
_cell.angle_gamma   90.00
#
_symmetry.space_group_name_H-M   'P 1'
#
loop_
_entity.id
_entity.type
_entity.pdbx_description
1 polymer ?
#
loop_
_entity_poly.entity_id
_entity_poly.type
_entity_poly.pdbx_seq_one_letter_code
_entity_poly.pdbx_strand_id
1 'polypeptide(L)'
;MKKTVYIETSIISYLTARPARDPLVAAWQDATNHWWEVRRQDFELFTSQLVLDEAGEGDPEAAGRRLLALLDIPQLPMPEAVGDLATALLGACRT
;
A
#
# COMPACT_ATOMS: atom_id res chain seq x y z
N MET A 1 -13.64 11.72 15.38
CA MET A 1 -13.49 10.58 14.44
C MET A 1 -12.06 10.57 13.92
N LYS A 2 -11.43 9.39 13.82
CA LYS A 2 -10.12 9.28 13.16
C LYS A 2 -10.28 9.56 11.67
N LYS A 3 -9.25 10.12 11.03
CA LYS A 3 -9.23 10.24 9.57
C LYS A 3 -8.92 8.86 8.98
N THR A 4 -9.43 8.59 7.78
CA THR A 4 -9.17 7.34 7.06
C THR A 4 -7.95 7.50 6.15
N VAL A 5 -7.16 6.44 6.03
CA VAL A 5 -5.99 6.37 5.14
C VAL A 5 -6.03 5.06 4.37
N TYR A 6 -5.85 5.15 3.05
CA TYR A 6 -5.67 3.99 2.19
C TYR A 6 -4.19 3.65 2.09
N ILE A 7 -3.85 2.38 2.31
CA ILE A 7 -2.50 1.85 2.21
C ILE A 7 -2.32 1.21 0.83
N GLU A 8 -1.50 1.83 -0.01
CA GLU A 8 -1.11 1.28 -1.31
C GLU A 8 0.16 0.42 -1.22
N THR A 9 0.43 -0.35 -2.29
CA THR A 9 1.45 -1.40 -2.35
C THR A 9 2.86 -0.91 -2.01
N SER A 10 3.24 0.30 -2.43
CA SER A 10 4.60 0.83 -2.24
C SER A 10 4.87 1.11 -0.75
N ILE A 11 3.88 1.56 0.02
CA ILE A 11 4.00 1.74 1.48
C ILE A 11 4.45 0.44 2.15
N ILE A 12 3.77 -0.68 1.87
CA ILE A 12 4.12 -1.97 2.48
C ILE A 12 5.42 -2.54 1.90
N SER A 13 5.73 -2.22 0.65
CA SER A 13 7.01 -2.58 0.03
C SER A 13 8.18 -1.88 0.72
N TYR A 14 8.09 -0.57 0.99
CA TYR A 14 9.12 0.14 1.75
C TYR A 14 9.22 -0.32 3.20
N LEU A 15 8.08 -0.57 3.85
CA LEU A 15 8.01 -1.02 5.24
C LEU A 15 8.73 -2.37 5.48
N THR A 16 8.63 -3.30 4.52
CA THR A 16 9.10 -4.68 4.70
C THR A 16 10.37 -5.02 3.90
N ALA A 17 10.85 -4.08 3.09
CA ALA A 17 12.08 -4.21 2.34
C ALA A 17 13.31 -4.22 3.26
N ARG A 18 14.39 -4.83 2.76
CA ARG A 18 15.69 -4.74 3.43
C ARG A 18 16.20 -3.30 3.36
N PRO A 19 16.99 -2.83 4.35
CA PRO A 19 17.57 -1.49 4.32
C PRO A 19 18.29 -1.23 2.99
N ALA A 20 17.88 -0.16 2.32
CA ALA A 20 18.42 0.22 1.04
C ALA A 20 19.79 0.91 1.20
N ARG A 21 20.69 0.65 0.25
CA ARG A 21 21.98 1.38 0.15
C ARG A 21 21.84 2.70 -0.59
N ASP A 22 20.86 2.79 -1.47
CA ASP A 22 20.54 4.01 -2.18
C ASP A 22 19.94 5.03 -1.19
N PRO A 23 20.52 6.23 -1.04
CA PRO A 23 20.06 7.21 -0.06
C PRO A 23 18.61 7.68 -0.26
N LEU A 24 18.13 7.75 -1.51
CA LEU A 24 16.77 8.16 -1.81
C LEU A 24 15.79 7.07 -1.37
N VAL A 25 16.08 5.81 -1.70
CA VAL A 25 15.24 4.68 -1.28
C VAL A 25 15.26 4.53 0.24
N ALA A 26 16.42 4.69 0.88
CA ALA A 26 16.55 4.67 2.33
C ALA A 26 15.68 5.76 2.98
N ALA A 27 15.65 6.97 2.45
CA ALA A 27 14.80 8.05 2.96
C ALA A 27 13.30 7.70 2.88
N TRP A 28 12.84 7.04 1.81
CA TRP A 28 11.45 6.57 1.70
C TRP A 28 11.13 5.45 2.70
N GLN A 29 12.07 4.52 2.91
CA GLN A 29 11.94 3.49 3.94
C GLN A 29 11.85 4.12 5.34
N ASP A 30 12.72 5.07 5.65
CA ASP A 30 12.73 5.77 6.95
C ASP A 30 11.43 6.55 7.18
N ALA A 31 10.97 7.30 6.18
CA ALA A 31 9.71 8.04 6.27
C ALA A 31 8.51 7.10 6.47
N THR A 32 8.49 5.96 5.75
CA THR A 32 7.45 4.94 5.86
C THR A 32 7.46 4.28 7.24
N ASN A 33 8.62 3.83 7.71
CA ASN A 33 8.80 3.22 9.03
C ASN A 33 8.39 4.19 10.14
N HIS A 34 8.85 5.44 10.09
CA HIS A 34 8.51 6.46 11.07
C HIS A 34 7.00 6.72 11.12
N TRP A 35 6.34 6.88 9.96
CA TRP A 35 4.90 7.06 9.91
C TRP A 35 4.17 5.82 10.45
N TRP A 36 4.63 4.62 10.08
CA TRP A 36 4.03 3.36 10.52
C TRP A 36 4.11 3.19 12.03
N GLU A 37 5.25 3.50 12.64
CA GLU A 37 5.45 3.34 14.08
C GLU A 37 4.74 4.43 14.89
N VAL A 38 4.82 5.69 14.43
CA VAL A 38 4.43 6.85 15.25
C VAL A 38 3.02 7.36 14.94
N ARG A 39 2.56 7.23 13.70
CA ARG A 39 1.37 7.94 13.21
C ARG A 39 0.21 7.04 12.85
N ARG A 40 0.45 5.78 12.45
CA ARG A 40 -0.62 4.92 11.91
C ARG A 40 -1.82 4.75 12.86
N GLN A 41 -1.58 4.78 14.17
CA GLN A 41 -2.60 4.63 15.20
C GLN A 41 -3.56 5.83 15.29
N ASP A 42 -3.17 6.98 14.74
CA ASP A 42 -4.02 8.17 14.66
C ASP A 42 -5.10 8.06 13.56
N PHE A 43 -5.01 7.03 12.71
CA PHE A 43 -5.85 6.84 11.54
C PHE A 43 -6.62 5.52 11.60
N GLU A 44 -7.68 5.44 10.80
CA GLU A 44 -8.32 4.19 10.45
C GLU A 44 -7.78 3.74 9.08
N LEU A 45 -7.12 2.58 9.06
CA LEU A 45 -6.41 2.11 7.88
C LEU A 45 -7.30 1.20 7.04
N PHE A 46 -7.17 1.32 5.73
CA PHE A 46 -7.82 0.46 4.76
C PHE A 46 -6.84 0.07 3.65
N THR A 47 -7.08 -1.09 3.04
CA THR A 47 -6.37 -1.54 1.83
C THR A 47 -7.39 -2.09 0.81
N SER A 48 -6.96 -2.71 -0.28
CA SER A 48 -7.85 -3.40 -1.22
C SER A 48 -7.27 -4.74 -1.67
N GLN A 49 -8.12 -5.55 -2.31
CA GLN A 49 -7.69 -6.79 -2.95
C GLN A 49 -6.57 -6.57 -3.97
N LEU A 50 -6.60 -5.45 -4.72
CA LEU A 50 -5.56 -5.13 -5.70
C LEU A 50 -4.17 -5.00 -5.05
N VAL A 51 -4.11 -4.38 -3.86
CA VAL A 51 -2.85 -4.24 -3.10
C VAL A 51 -2.36 -5.58 -2.59
N LEU A 52 -3.27 -6.48 -2.20
CA LEU A 52 -2.89 -7.84 -1.79
C LEU A 52 -2.35 -8.65 -2.97
N ASP A 53 -2.99 -8.54 -4.13
CA ASP A 53 -2.58 -9.23 -5.34
C ASP A 53 -1.15 -8.78 -5.73
N GLU A 54 -0.90 -7.48 -5.83
CA GLU A 54 0.43 -6.94 -6.14
C GLU A 54 1.48 -7.25 -5.03
N ALA A 55 1.09 -7.18 -3.76
CA ALA A 55 1.97 -7.50 -2.63
C ALA A 55 2.34 -8.99 -2.59
N GLY A 56 1.52 -9.86 -3.16
CA GLY A 56 1.73 -11.30 -3.25
C GLY A 56 2.71 -11.73 -4.34
N GLU A 57 3.04 -10.86 -5.30
CA GLU A 57 3.90 -11.21 -6.43
C GLU A 57 5.39 -11.13 -6.12
N GLY A 58 6.22 -11.87 -6.86
CA GLY A 58 7.69 -11.82 -6.77
C GLY A 58 8.30 -12.85 -5.82
N ASP A 59 9.35 -12.47 -5.10
CA ASP A 59 10.06 -13.36 -4.17
C ASP A 59 9.13 -13.85 -3.03
N PRO A 60 8.97 -15.17 -2.81
CA PRO A 60 8.02 -15.71 -1.84
C PRO A 60 8.24 -15.22 -0.40
N GLU A 61 9.50 -15.05 0.03
CA GLU A 61 9.77 -14.56 1.39
C GLU A 61 9.40 -13.08 1.53
N ALA A 62 9.72 -12.27 0.53
CA ALA A 62 9.34 -10.86 0.50
C ALA A 62 7.82 -10.66 0.37
N ALA A 63 7.14 -11.46 -0.45
CA ALA A 63 5.68 -11.48 -0.53
C ALA A 63 5.05 -11.85 0.82
N GLY A 64 5.56 -12.90 1.48
CA GLY A 64 5.10 -13.30 2.81
C GLY A 64 5.20 -12.18 3.86
N ARG A 65 6.31 -11.43 3.88
CA ARG A 65 6.46 -10.27 4.78
C ARG A 65 5.44 -9.16 4.49
N ARG A 66 5.23 -8.84 3.20
CA ARG A 66 4.26 -7.81 2.79
C ARG A 66 2.84 -8.18 3.16
N LEU A 67 2.42 -9.41 2.86
CA LEU A 67 1.08 -9.92 3.19
C LEU A 67 0.86 -9.98 4.71
N LEU A 68 1.87 -10.36 5.49
CA LEU A 68 1.79 -10.35 6.95
C LEU A 68 1.55 -8.94 7.51
N ALA A 69 2.20 -7.91 6.94
CA ALA A 69 2.01 -6.52 7.36
C ALA A 69 0.61 -5.97 7.02
N LEU A 70 -0.09 -6.57 6.05
CA LEU A 70 -1.43 -6.19 5.62
C LEU A 70 -2.56 -6.96 6.33
N LEU A 71 -2.23 -8.03 7.07
CA LEU A 71 -3.21 -9.01 7.57
C LEU A 71 -4.36 -8.41 8.38
N ASP A 72 -4.04 -7.42 9.24
CA ASP A 72 -5.01 -6.81 10.15
C ASP A 72 -5.66 -5.53 9.59
N ILE A 73 -5.42 -5.21 8.30
CA ILE A 73 -5.95 -4.00 7.66
C ILE A 73 -7.22 -4.36 6.88
N PRO A 74 -8.38 -3.76 7.23
CA PRO A 74 -9.63 -3.99 6.51
C PRO A 74 -9.52 -3.67 5.01
N GLN A 75 -10.12 -4.52 4.19
CA GLN A 75 -10.19 -4.32 2.74
C GLN A 75 -11.43 -3.52 2.36
N LEU A 76 -11.25 -2.55 1.47
CA LEU A 76 -12.37 -1.86 0.83
C LEU A 76 -12.96 -2.74 -0.27
N PRO A 77 -14.30 -2.77 -0.39
CA PRO A 77 -14.94 -3.43 -1.51
C PRO A 77 -14.59 -2.71 -2.82
N MET A 78 -14.51 -3.48 -3.90
CA MET A 78 -14.24 -2.99 -5.25
C MET A 78 -15.51 -3.16 -6.10
N PRO A 79 -16.56 -2.33 -5.93
CA PRO A 79 -17.77 -2.43 -6.75
C PRO A 79 -17.48 -2.03 -8.21
N GLU A 80 -18.38 -2.44 -9.12
CA GLU A 80 -18.29 -2.18 -10.56
C GLU A 80 -17.98 -0.70 -10.89
N ALA A 81 -18.61 0.23 -10.18
CA ALA A 81 -18.40 1.67 -10.34
C ALA A 81 -16.93 2.12 -10.17
N VAL A 82 -16.09 1.38 -9.43
CA VAL A 82 -14.65 1.69 -9.34
C VAL A 82 -13.94 1.35 -10.64
N GLY A 83 -14.28 0.22 -11.27
CA GLY A 83 -13.75 -0.16 -12.58
C GLY A 83 -14.20 0.78 -13.69
N ASP A 84 -15.45 1.22 -13.64
CA ASP A 84 -16.00 2.23 -14.56
C ASP A 84 -15.23 3.55 -14.45
N LEU A 85 -15.01 4.02 -13.22
CA LEU A 85 -14.24 5.24 -12.96
C LEU A 85 -12.80 5.12 -13.45
N ALA A 86 -12.13 4.00 -13.15
CA ALA A 86 -10.77 3.75 -13.62
C ALA A 86 -10.67 3.79 -15.16
N THR A 87 -11.63 3.16 -15.85
CA THR A 87 -11.73 3.17 -17.32
C THR A 87 -11.93 4.59 -17.85
N ALA A 88 -12.80 5.38 -17.22
CA ALA A 88 -13.03 6.77 -17.59
C ALA A 88 -11.77 7.64 -17.43
N LEU A 89 -11.03 7.48 -16.33
CA LEU A 89 -9.78 8.19 -16.07
C LEU A 89 -8.69 7.83 -17.11
N LEU A 90 -8.55 6.55 -17.44
CA LEU A 90 -7.59 6.09 -18.46
C LEU A 90 -7.98 6.55 -19.87
N GLY A 91 -9.28 6.65 -20.17
CA GLY A 91 -9.79 7.20 -21.43
C GLY A 91 -9.51 8.70 -21.58
N ALA A 92 -9.62 9.47 -20.48
CA ALA A 92 -9.38 10.91 -20.48
C ALA A 92 -7.90 11.30 -20.71
N CYS A 93 -6.95 10.40 -20.40
CA CYS A 93 -5.52 10.61 -20.62
C CYS A 93 -5.07 10.34 -22.07
N ARG A 94 -5.94 9.85 -22.95
CA ARG A 94 -5.63 9.62 -24.37
C ARG A 94 -6.01 10.86 -25.19
N THR A 95 -5.20 11.91 -25.07
CA THR A 95 -5.16 13.06 -26.01
C THR A 95 -3.81 13.14 -26.67
#